data_AF-A0A7Y0PWD5-F1
#
_entry.id   AF-A0A7Y0PWD5-F1
#
_cell.length_a   1.000
_cell.length_b   1.000
_cell.length_c   1.000
_cell.angle_alpha   90.00
_cell.angle_beta   90.00
_cell.angle_gamma   90.00
#
_symmetry.space_group_name_H-M   'P 1'
#
loop_
_entity.id
_entity.type
_entity.pdbx_description
1 polymer ?
#
loop_
_entity_poly.entity_id
_entity_poly.type
_entity_poly.pdbx_seq_one_letter_code
_entity_poly.pdbx_strand_id
1 'polypeptide(L)'
;MQTLDWIWLLHPIFAVALIYPLLGIVLNLSLQTRSRRLKRQNESPANVGSVHSNLGRWLSAGVIAIVLLALVVMISTEHPLTEFEGGLIRAGLLLLVLIGSCIALLTTWRDKRPAYRAGFSLLCWAGVIVLGMQPEVFRLGDNPLKAEFWQSHFWGGIGLVGLMLFSLASRQEILRDLRWRWLHITANSLAAVIFLAEAITGPKALLEIPLSWQKPYIQQAKAERVANYTANAPQP
;
A
#
# COMPACT_ATOMS: atom_id res chain seq x y z
N MET A 1 -6.88 25.53 6.03
CA MET A 1 -6.63 24.11 6.30
C MET A 1 -6.39 23.93 7.78
N GLN A 2 -7.00 22.90 8.36
CA GLN A 2 -6.84 22.54 9.78
C GLN A 2 -5.70 21.54 9.96
N THR A 3 -5.23 21.34 11.20
CA THR A 3 -4.20 20.34 11.52
C THR A 3 -4.59 18.94 11.05
N LEU A 4 -5.88 18.59 11.16
CA LEU A 4 -6.39 17.30 10.73
C LEU A 4 -6.25 17.10 9.21
N ASP A 5 -6.44 18.14 8.40
CA ASP A 5 -6.26 18.08 6.95
C ASP A 5 -4.85 17.63 6.58
N TRP A 6 -3.84 18.13 7.30
CA TRP A 6 -2.44 17.75 7.07
C TRP A 6 -2.16 16.30 7.43
N ILE A 7 -2.79 15.77 8.49
CA ILE A 7 -2.66 14.36 8.90
C ILE A 7 -3.20 13.44 7.80
N TRP A 8 -4.36 13.77 7.23
CA TRP A 8 -4.96 13.04 6.10
C TRP A 8 -4.10 13.08 4.84
N LEU A 9 -3.33 14.14 4.64
CA LEU A 9 -2.43 14.31 3.50
C LEU A 9 -1.04 13.68 3.69
N LEU A 10 -0.70 13.14 4.87
CA LEU A 10 0.62 12.54 5.09
C LEU A 10 0.91 11.38 4.13
N HIS A 11 -0.02 10.42 4.00
CA HIS A 11 0.12 9.29 3.09
C HIS A 11 0.38 9.74 1.64
N PRO A 12 -0.46 10.58 1.00
CA PRO A 12 -0.24 10.96 -0.39
C PRO A 12 1.01 11.84 -0.57
N ILE A 13 1.35 12.69 0.42
CA ILE A 13 2.60 13.46 0.40
C ILE A 13 3.80 12.51 0.35
N PHE A 14 3.86 11.50 1.22
CA PHE A 14 4.97 10.54 1.21
C PHE A 14 4.97 9.65 -0.03
N ALA A 15 3.81 9.27 -0.55
CA ALA A 15 3.71 8.52 -1.80
C ALA A 15 4.36 9.30 -2.96
N VAL A 16 4.02 10.58 -3.11
CA VAL A 16 4.54 11.44 -4.19
C VAL A 16 6.01 11.81 -3.96
N ALA A 17 6.38 12.22 -2.74
CA ALA A 17 7.72 12.73 -2.45
C ALA A 17 8.78 11.63 -2.37
N LEU A 18 8.42 10.42 -1.95
CA LEU A 18 9.38 9.34 -1.68
C LEU A 18 9.14 8.11 -2.55
N ILE A 19 7.91 7.58 -2.59
CA ILE A 19 7.66 6.27 -3.19
C ILE A 19 7.72 6.32 -4.72
N TYR A 20 7.08 7.29 -5.37
CA TYR A 20 7.07 7.35 -6.84
C TYR A 20 8.45 7.62 -7.45
N PRO A 21 9.27 8.57 -6.94
CA PRO A 21 10.65 8.74 -7.41
C PRO A 21 11.47 7.47 -7.22
N LEU A 22 11.35 6.83 -6.06
CA LEU A 22 12.10 5.61 -5.75
C LEU A 22 11.68 4.44 -6.65
N LEU A 23 10.38 4.29 -6.94
CA LEU A 23 9.85 3.31 -7.89
C LEU A 23 10.47 3.53 -9.29
N GLY A 24 10.47 4.76 -9.79
CA GLY A 24 11.07 5.10 -11.08
C GLY A 24 12.56 4.74 -11.15
N ILE A 25 13.32 5.06 -10.10
CA ILE A 25 14.75 4.70 -10.01
C ILE A 25 14.94 3.18 -10.00
N VAL A 26 14.16 2.45 -9.20
CA VAL A 26 14.25 0.99 -9.08
C VAL A 26 13.90 0.30 -10.39
N LEU A 27 12.87 0.77 -11.11
CA LEU A 27 12.48 0.27 -12.43
C LEU A 27 13.58 0.52 -13.47
N ASN A 28 14.15 1.73 -13.53
CA ASN A 28 15.27 2.03 -14.43
C ASN A 28 16.48 1.13 -14.14
N LEU A 29 16.86 0.99 -12.87
CA LEU A 29 17.96 0.11 -12.47
C LEU A 29 17.67 -1.37 -12.78
N SER A 30 16.41 -1.79 -12.78
CA SER A 30 16.01 -3.15 -13.18
C SER A 30 16.29 -3.41 -14.66
N LEU A 31 16.00 -2.42 -15.52
CA LEU A 31 16.29 -2.49 -16.96
C LEU A 31 17.79 -2.55 -17.22
N GLN A 32 18.58 -1.70 -16.55
CA GLN A 32 20.04 -1.72 -16.66
C GLN A 32 20.64 -3.05 -16.15
N THR A 33 20.12 -3.56 -15.03
CA THR A 33 20.53 -4.87 -14.50
C THR A 33 20.25 -5.99 -15.51
N ARG A 34 19.10 -5.94 -16.19
CA ARG A 34 18.76 -6.89 -17.26
C ARG A 34 19.66 -6.73 -18.48
N SER A 35 19.87 -5.51 -18.98
CA SER A 35 20.75 -5.23 -20.12
C SER A 35 22.16 -5.74 -19.91
N ARG A 36 22.72 -5.54 -18.71
CA ARG A 36 24.03 -6.06 -18.30
C ARG A 36 24.06 -7.59 -18.30
N ARG A 37 23.05 -8.25 -17.71
CA ARG A 37 22.95 -9.73 -17.69
C ARG A 37 22.85 -10.34 -19.08
N LEU A 38 22.16 -9.66 -20.00
CA LEU A 38 22.01 -10.08 -21.39
C LEU A 38 23.18 -9.65 -22.29
N LYS A 39 24.21 -8.99 -21.73
CA LYS A 39 25.36 -8.44 -22.48
C LYS A 39 24.95 -7.54 -23.66
N ARG A 40 23.82 -6.84 -23.53
CA ARG A 40 23.28 -5.95 -24.59
C ARG A 40 23.86 -4.54 -24.55
N GLN A 41 24.37 -4.12 -23.40
CA GLN A 41 25.00 -2.81 -23.19
C GLN A 41 26.24 -3.00 -22.33
N ASN A 42 27.41 -2.57 -22.83
CA ASN A 42 28.69 -2.72 -22.13
C ASN A 42 28.94 -1.63 -21.06
N GLU A 43 28.09 -0.61 -20.99
CA GLU A 43 28.32 0.58 -20.15
C GLU A 43 27.65 0.53 -18.77
N SER A 44 26.72 -0.39 -18.51
CA SER A 44 26.04 -0.45 -17.21
C SER A 44 27.05 -0.77 -16.09
N PRO A 45 27.11 0.00 -14.98
CA PRO A 45 28.08 -0.22 -13.91
C PRO A 45 28.01 -1.62 -13.28
N ALA A 46 29.14 -2.11 -12.75
CA ALA A 46 29.20 -3.44 -12.13
C ALA A 46 28.30 -3.61 -10.90
N ASN A 47 28.07 -2.53 -10.16
CA ASN A 47 27.25 -2.49 -8.97
C ASN A 47 25.75 -2.25 -9.25
N VAL A 48 25.30 -2.11 -10.50
CA VAL A 48 23.90 -1.76 -10.81
C VAL A 48 22.88 -2.71 -10.17
N GLY A 49 23.18 -4.01 -10.13
CA GLY A 49 22.30 -5.01 -9.52
C GLY A 49 22.25 -4.94 -7.99
N SER A 50 23.35 -4.58 -7.32
CA SER A 50 23.36 -4.42 -5.86
C SER A 50 22.66 -3.11 -5.45
N VAL A 51 22.85 -2.04 -6.23
CA VAL A 51 22.12 -0.77 -6.05
C VAL A 51 20.61 -0.97 -6.24
N HIS A 52 20.20 -1.65 -7.33
CA HIS A 52 18.80 -2.03 -7.57
C HIS A 52 18.23 -2.80 -6.36
N SER A 53 18.95 -3.83 -5.87
CA SER A 53 18.49 -4.65 -4.76
C SER A 53 18.36 -3.84 -3.45
N ASN A 54 19.28 -2.92 -3.19
CA ASN A 54 19.25 -2.10 -1.98
C ASN A 54 18.12 -1.06 -2.03
N LEU A 55 17.95 -0.36 -3.15
CA LEU A 55 16.86 0.60 -3.31
C LEU A 55 15.48 -0.08 -3.39
N GLY A 56 15.39 -1.24 -4.04
CA GLY A 56 14.16 -2.03 -4.09
C GLY A 56 13.73 -2.53 -2.69
N ARG A 57 14.70 -2.80 -1.81
CA ARG A 57 14.44 -3.10 -0.40
C ARG A 57 13.84 -1.88 0.30
N TRP A 58 14.44 -0.69 0.18
CA TRP A 58 13.87 0.56 0.71
C TRP A 58 12.48 0.87 0.17
N LEU A 59 12.26 0.67 -1.13
CA LEU A 59 10.95 0.83 -1.76
C LEU A 59 9.92 -0.07 -1.09
N SER A 60 10.24 -1.36 -0.96
CA SER A 60 9.32 -2.35 -0.37
C SER A 60 8.92 -1.95 1.05
N ALA A 61 9.89 -1.62 1.92
CA ALA A 61 9.57 -1.21 3.29
C ALA A 61 8.88 0.16 3.37
N GLY A 62 9.25 1.10 2.50
CA GLY A 62 8.62 2.41 2.42
C GLY A 62 7.13 2.30 2.10
N VAL A 63 6.77 1.47 1.11
CA VAL A 63 5.37 1.19 0.75
C VAL A 63 4.59 0.64 1.95
N ILE A 64 5.15 -0.37 2.61
CA ILE A 64 4.48 -1.00 3.76
C ILE A 64 4.31 0.01 4.90
N ALA A 65 5.33 0.85 5.15
CA ALA A 65 5.28 1.89 6.17
C ALA A 65 4.23 2.96 5.87
N ILE A 66 4.11 3.43 4.61
CA ILE A 66 3.10 4.43 4.26
C ILE A 66 1.67 3.86 4.30
N VAL A 67 1.50 2.56 4.01
CA VAL A 67 0.19 1.90 4.14
C VAL A 67 -0.18 1.75 5.61
N LEU A 68 0.74 1.34 6.48
CA LEU A 68 0.50 1.31 7.92
C LEU A 68 0.17 2.71 8.45
N LEU A 69 0.85 3.75 7.97
CA LEU A 69 0.53 5.14 8.31
C LEU A 69 -0.89 5.52 7.87
N ALA A 70 -1.28 5.20 6.63
CA ALA A 70 -2.61 5.47 6.12
C ALA A 70 -3.70 4.79 6.98
N LEU A 71 -3.50 3.52 7.34
CA LEU A 71 -4.42 2.77 8.20
C LEU A 71 -4.54 3.40 9.59
N VAL A 72 -3.43 3.83 10.18
CA VAL A 72 -3.44 4.54 11.47
C VAL A 72 -4.26 5.82 11.37
N VAL A 73 -4.05 6.62 10.32
CA VAL A 73 -4.81 7.85 10.10
C VAL A 73 -6.30 7.54 9.97
N MET A 74 -6.69 6.59 9.13
CA MET A 74 -8.11 6.22 8.93
C MET A 74 -8.76 5.79 10.27
N ILE A 75 -8.16 4.81 10.95
CA ILE A 75 -8.70 4.24 12.19
C ILE A 75 -8.80 5.31 13.30
N SER A 76 -7.82 6.21 13.40
CA SER A 76 -7.77 7.19 14.50
C SER A 76 -8.54 8.48 14.25
N THR A 77 -8.99 8.75 13.02
CA THR A 77 -9.57 10.07 12.66
C THR A 77 -10.93 10.04 11.99
N GLU A 78 -11.43 8.89 11.57
CA GLU A 78 -12.78 8.79 10.97
C GLU A 78 -13.89 9.15 11.96
N HIS A 79 -13.74 8.73 13.22
CA HIS A 79 -14.66 9.05 14.30
C HIS A 79 -13.93 9.64 15.51
N PRO A 80 -14.57 10.51 16.31
CA PRO A 80 -14.04 10.92 17.60
C PRO A 80 -13.74 9.70 18.48
N LEU A 81 -12.67 9.75 19.28
CA LEU A 81 -12.29 8.64 20.18
C LEU A 81 -13.39 8.23 21.16
N THR A 82 -14.28 9.17 21.51
CA THR A 82 -15.46 8.92 22.37
C THR A 82 -16.51 8.03 21.71
N GLU A 83 -16.52 7.96 20.37
CA GLU A 83 -17.44 7.18 19.55
C GLU A 83 -16.76 5.97 18.90
N PHE A 84 -15.51 5.66 19.29
CA PHE A 84 -14.76 4.54 18.73
C PHE A 84 -15.45 3.22 19.07
N GLU A 85 -15.96 2.54 18.03
CA GLU A 85 -16.70 1.29 18.19
C GLU A 85 -15.84 0.25 18.93
N GLY A 86 -16.40 -0.45 19.92
CA GLY A 86 -15.63 -1.41 20.74
C GLY A 86 -14.70 -0.79 21.79
N GLY A 87 -14.63 0.54 21.88
CA GLY A 87 -14.00 1.29 22.97
C GLY A 87 -12.48 1.12 23.10
N LEU A 88 -11.95 1.53 24.26
CA LEU A 88 -10.50 1.58 24.53
C LEU A 88 -9.81 0.21 24.46
N ILE A 89 -10.52 -0.88 24.77
CA ILE A 89 -9.96 -2.24 24.70
C ILE A 89 -9.67 -2.61 23.25
N ARG A 90 -10.63 -2.38 22.33
CA ARG A 90 -10.41 -2.61 20.89
C ARG A 90 -9.27 -1.73 20.38
N ALA A 91 -9.25 -0.45 20.76
CA ALA A 91 -8.16 0.45 20.39
C ALA A 91 -6.78 -0.07 20.84
N GLY A 92 -6.68 -0.57 22.08
CA GLY A 92 -5.46 -1.19 22.61
C GLY A 92 -5.03 -2.45 21.83
N LEU A 93 -5.97 -3.29 21.43
CA LEU A 93 -5.69 -4.47 20.60
C LEU A 93 -5.20 -4.08 19.20
N LEU A 94 -5.81 -3.07 18.57
CA LEU A 94 -5.37 -2.57 17.26
C LEU A 94 -3.98 -1.95 17.34
N LEU A 95 -3.67 -1.23 18.42
CA LEU A 95 -2.33 -0.72 18.67
C LEU A 95 -1.31 -1.86 18.80
N LEU A 96 -1.67 -2.96 19.49
CA LEU A 96 -0.81 -4.13 19.59
C LEU A 96 -0.57 -4.78 18.22
N VAL A 97 -1.60 -4.89 17.38
CA VAL A 97 -1.48 -5.39 16.00
C VAL A 97 -0.57 -4.48 15.16
N LEU A 98 -0.70 -3.16 15.30
CA LEU A 98 0.17 -2.19 14.64
C LEU A 98 1.63 -2.37 15.05
N ILE A 99 1.91 -2.41 16.36
CA ILE A 99 3.27 -2.61 16.89
C ILE A 99 3.84 -3.95 16.40
N GLY A 100 3.04 -5.02 16.46
CA GLY A 100 3.40 -6.33 15.95
C GLY A 100 3.74 -6.31 14.46
N SER A 101 2.96 -5.60 13.65
CA SER A 101 3.19 -5.43 12.21
C SER A 101 4.49 -4.68 11.91
N CYS A 102 4.79 -3.63 12.67
CA CYS A 102 6.05 -2.89 12.58
C CYS A 102 7.26 -3.77 12.97
N ILE A 103 7.16 -4.53 14.06
CA ILE A 103 8.22 -5.47 14.49
C ILE A 103 8.42 -6.57 13.43
N ALA A 104 7.33 -7.08 12.85
CA ALA A 104 7.38 -8.08 11.81
C ALA A 104 8.03 -7.57 10.52
N LEU A 105 7.74 -6.32 10.12
CA LEU A 105 8.43 -5.65 9.02
C LEU A 105 9.94 -5.49 9.31
N LEU A 106 10.30 -5.00 10.49
CA LEU A 106 11.69 -4.81 10.89
C LEU A 106 12.46 -6.14 10.94
N THR A 107 11.81 -7.20 11.41
CA THR A 107 12.41 -8.54 11.44
C THR A 107 12.58 -9.09 10.04
N THR A 108 11.58 -8.96 9.17
CA THR A 108 11.66 -9.33 7.74
C THR A 108 12.78 -8.56 7.04
N TRP A 109 12.96 -7.29 7.38
CA TRP A 109 14.03 -6.46 6.87
C TRP A 109 15.41 -6.96 7.33
N ARG A 110 15.59 -7.31 8.61
CA ARG A 110 16.91 -7.59 9.21
C ARG A 110 17.37 -9.04 9.15
N ASP A 111 16.46 -10.00 9.32
CA ASP A 111 16.83 -11.41 9.48
C ASP A 111 17.42 -11.97 8.18
N LYS A 112 18.30 -12.96 8.30
CA LYS A 112 18.97 -13.64 7.18
C LYS A 112 18.39 -15.03 6.91
N ARG A 113 17.64 -15.60 7.86
CA ARG A 113 17.10 -16.97 7.79
C ARG A 113 15.79 -16.97 6.97
N PRO A 114 15.64 -17.89 6.00
CA PRO A 114 14.50 -17.89 5.08
C PRO A 114 13.16 -18.08 5.79
N ALA A 115 13.06 -19.07 6.70
CA ALA A 115 11.82 -19.37 7.42
C ALA A 115 11.34 -18.19 8.28
N TYR A 116 12.26 -17.50 8.96
CA TYR A 116 11.93 -16.32 9.77
C TYR A 116 11.46 -15.16 8.90
N ARG A 117 12.16 -14.87 7.79
CA ARG A 117 11.75 -13.83 6.84
C ARG A 117 10.36 -14.11 6.28
N ALA A 118 10.09 -15.35 5.86
CA ALA A 118 8.79 -15.73 5.34
C ALA A 118 7.69 -15.63 6.42
N GLY A 119 7.93 -16.19 7.61
CA GLY A 119 6.96 -16.16 8.71
C GLY A 119 6.62 -14.75 9.16
N PHE A 120 7.63 -13.91 9.41
CA PHE A 120 7.39 -12.52 9.81
C PHE A 120 6.81 -11.67 8.67
N SER A 121 7.13 -11.98 7.42
CA SER A 121 6.50 -11.33 6.26
C SER A 121 5.00 -11.63 6.21
N LEU A 122 4.62 -12.89 6.40
CA LEU A 122 3.20 -13.29 6.48
C LEU A 122 2.49 -12.69 7.69
N LEU A 123 3.14 -12.63 8.86
CA LEU A 123 2.58 -11.98 10.06
C LEU A 123 2.38 -10.47 9.83
N CYS A 124 3.33 -9.80 9.18
CA CYS A 124 3.19 -8.40 8.82
C CYS A 124 2.01 -8.19 7.87
N TRP A 125 1.89 -9.03 6.84
CA TRP A 125 0.78 -8.94 5.89
C TRP A 125 -0.58 -9.21 6.56
N ALA A 126 -0.66 -10.22 7.42
CA ALA A 126 -1.85 -10.52 8.20
C ALA A 126 -2.23 -9.34 9.11
N GLY A 127 -1.26 -8.71 9.77
CA GLY A 127 -1.49 -7.52 10.60
C GLY A 127 -2.02 -6.34 9.79
N VAL A 128 -1.47 -6.09 8.60
CA VAL A 128 -1.98 -5.06 7.67
C VAL A 128 -3.42 -5.38 7.23
N ILE A 129 -3.75 -6.64 6.93
CA ILE A 129 -5.12 -7.05 6.59
C ILE A 129 -6.04 -6.83 7.79
N VAL A 130 -5.66 -7.27 8.99
CA VAL A 130 -6.48 -7.10 10.21
C VAL A 130 -6.78 -5.62 10.49
N LEU A 131 -5.77 -4.75 10.39
CA LEU A 131 -5.96 -3.30 10.51
C LEU A 131 -6.82 -2.74 9.37
N GLY A 132 -6.66 -3.27 8.17
CA GLY A 132 -7.44 -2.89 6.99
C GLY A 132 -8.92 -3.29 7.01
N MET A 133 -9.24 -4.38 7.71
CA MET A 133 -10.60 -4.90 7.85
C MET A 133 -11.41 -4.19 8.94
N GLN A 134 -10.87 -3.15 9.57
CA GLN A 134 -11.61 -2.38 10.56
C GLN A 134 -12.74 -1.55 9.89
N PRO A 135 -13.89 -1.34 10.55
CA PRO A 135 -15.02 -0.57 10.03
C PRO A 135 -14.67 0.86 9.63
N GLU A 136 -13.67 1.48 10.26
CA GLU A 136 -13.21 2.84 9.97
C GLU A 136 -12.50 2.92 8.60
N VAL A 137 -11.98 1.81 8.08
CA VAL A 137 -11.26 1.81 6.80
C VAL A 137 -12.25 1.70 5.66
N PHE A 138 -12.35 2.74 4.84
CA PHE A 138 -13.18 2.72 3.63
C PHE A 138 -12.56 1.82 2.56
N ARG A 139 -13.30 0.77 2.15
CA ARG A 139 -12.81 -0.24 1.19
C ARG A 139 -13.49 -0.21 -0.17
N LEU A 140 -14.47 0.66 -0.39
CA LEU A 140 -15.34 0.71 -1.58
C LEU A 140 -16.22 -0.55 -1.79
N GLY A 141 -15.65 -1.76 -1.77
CA GLY A 141 -16.37 -3.03 -1.80
C GLY A 141 -15.46 -4.22 -1.53
N ASP A 142 -16.00 -5.25 -0.86
CA ASP A 142 -15.23 -6.42 -0.41
C ASP A 142 -15.52 -7.70 -1.23
N ASN A 143 -16.39 -7.62 -2.25
CA ASN A 143 -16.72 -8.77 -3.10
C ASN A 143 -15.83 -8.81 -4.36
N PRO A 144 -14.92 -9.80 -4.49
CA PRO A 144 -13.97 -9.87 -5.61
C PRO A 144 -14.62 -10.13 -6.98
N LEU A 145 -15.91 -10.51 -7.00
CA LEU A 145 -16.67 -10.70 -8.23
C LEU A 145 -17.28 -9.39 -8.77
N LYS A 146 -17.14 -8.28 -8.06
CA LYS A 146 -17.68 -6.97 -8.48
C LYS A 146 -16.58 -5.95 -8.79
N ALA A 147 -16.91 -4.95 -9.60
CA ALA A 147 -15.96 -3.94 -10.05
C ALA A 147 -15.44 -3.05 -8.91
N GLU A 148 -16.25 -2.81 -7.88
CA GLU A 148 -15.89 -1.98 -6.72
C GLU A 148 -14.67 -2.51 -5.97
N PHE A 149 -14.51 -3.83 -5.90
CA PHE A 149 -13.34 -4.46 -5.30
C PHE A 149 -12.06 -4.13 -6.07
N TRP A 150 -12.10 -4.21 -7.39
CA TRP A 150 -10.94 -3.96 -8.26
C TRP A 150 -10.62 -2.47 -8.44
N GLN A 151 -11.58 -1.60 -8.15
CA GLN A 151 -11.38 -0.14 -8.09
C GLN A 151 -10.97 0.34 -6.70
N SER A 152 -10.95 -0.56 -5.72
CA SER A 152 -10.63 -0.23 -4.33
C SER A 152 -9.14 0.06 -4.16
N HIS A 153 -8.83 1.30 -3.79
CA HIS A 153 -7.49 1.70 -3.34
C HIS A 153 -7.00 0.86 -2.16
N PHE A 154 -7.94 0.37 -1.33
CA PHE A 154 -7.62 -0.50 -0.22
C PHE A 154 -7.13 -1.88 -0.69
N TRP A 155 -7.89 -2.59 -1.52
CA TRP A 155 -7.54 -3.95 -1.93
C TRP A 155 -6.30 -3.99 -2.84
N GLY A 156 -6.14 -3.00 -3.72
CA GLY A 156 -4.90 -2.83 -4.48
C GLY A 156 -3.70 -2.55 -3.56
N GLY A 157 -3.87 -1.69 -2.54
CA GLY A 157 -2.88 -1.47 -1.48
C GLY A 157 -2.49 -2.74 -0.70
N ILE A 158 -3.46 -3.55 -0.27
CA ILE A 158 -3.22 -4.83 0.43
C ILE A 158 -2.45 -5.81 -0.46
N GLY A 159 -2.86 -5.95 -1.72
CA GLY A 159 -2.16 -6.80 -2.69
C GLY A 159 -0.73 -6.34 -2.93
N LEU A 160 -0.54 -5.03 -3.08
CA LEU A 160 0.77 -4.42 -3.27
C LEU A 160 1.69 -4.66 -2.07
N VAL A 161 1.19 -4.49 -0.84
CA VAL A 161 1.93 -4.81 0.39
C VAL A 161 2.39 -6.26 0.40
N GLY A 162 1.52 -7.21 0.04
CA GLY A 162 1.87 -8.63 -0.04
C GLY A 162 3.01 -8.90 -1.04
N LEU A 163 2.94 -8.28 -2.23
CA LEU A 163 3.99 -8.40 -3.25
C LEU A 163 5.32 -7.77 -2.80
N MET A 164 5.28 -6.62 -2.12
CA MET A 164 6.48 -5.96 -1.56
C MET A 164 7.10 -6.78 -0.43
N LEU A 165 6.27 -7.33 0.45
CA LEU A 165 6.69 -8.23 1.53
C LEU A 165 7.30 -9.53 0.98
N PHE A 166 6.74 -10.10 -0.08
CA PHE A 166 7.35 -11.20 -0.82
C PHE A 166 8.72 -10.82 -1.40
N SER A 167 8.82 -9.66 -2.06
CA SER A 167 10.07 -9.17 -2.65
C SER A 167 11.18 -9.02 -1.59
N LEU A 168 10.83 -8.45 -0.44
CA LEU A 168 11.73 -8.28 0.70
C LEU A 168 12.13 -9.65 1.32
N ALA A 169 11.15 -10.52 1.52
CA ALA A 169 11.32 -11.82 2.18
C ALA A 169 11.96 -12.89 1.29
N SER A 170 12.12 -12.68 -0.02
CA SER A 170 12.74 -13.63 -0.96
C SER A 170 14.08 -13.18 -1.55
N ARG A 171 14.60 -12.01 -1.13
CA ARG A 171 15.87 -11.43 -1.59
C ARG A 171 17.04 -12.41 -1.76
N GLN A 172 17.33 -13.26 -0.76
CA GLN A 172 18.48 -14.18 -0.85
C GLN A 172 18.24 -15.32 -1.85
N GLU A 173 16.99 -15.81 -1.91
CA GLU A 173 16.55 -16.89 -2.77
C GLU A 173 16.59 -16.45 -4.25
N ILE A 174 16.19 -15.19 -4.52
CA ILE A 174 16.32 -14.55 -5.85
C ILE A 174 17.77 -14.56 -6.34
N LEU A 175 18.75 -14.36 -5.46
CA LEU A 175 20.15 -14.38 -5.87
C LEU A 175 20.65 -15.80 -6.15
N ARG A 176 20.13 -16.80 -5.45
CA ARG A 176 20.61 -18.19 -5.50
C ARG A 176 19.97 -19.04 -6.60
N ASP A 177 18.71 -18.79 -6.95
CA ASP A 177 17.94 -19.67 -7.83
C ASP A 177 17.19 -18.87 -8.91
N LEU A 178 17.27 -19.36 -10.16
CA LEU A 178 16.59 -18.79 -11.32
C LEU A 178 15.06 -18.82 -11.19
N ARG A 179 14.48 -19.85 -10.57
CA ARG A 179 13.03 -19.96 -10.37
C ARG A 179 12.51 -18.80 -9.53
N TRP A 180 13.23 -18.46 -8.46
CA TRP A 180 12.92 -17.32 -7.60
C TRP A 180 13.11 -15.99 -8.33
N ARG A 181 14.06 -15.88 -9.26
CA ARG A 181 14.18 -14.69 -10.14
C ARG A 181 12.96 -14.52 -11.03
N TRP A 182 12.48 -15.59 -11.65
CA TRP A 182 11.28 -15.55 -12.49
C TRP A 182 10.04 -15.17 -11.69
N LEU A 183 9.87 -15.77 -10.51
CA LEU A 183 8.78 -15.42 -9.60
C LEU A 183 8.86 -13.95 -9.17
N HIS A 184 10.05 -13.47 -8.81
CA HIS A 184 10.27 -12.06 -8.48
C HIS A 184 9.95 -11.10 -9.63
N ILE A 185 10.39 -11.41 -10.85
CA ILE A 185 10.09 -10.58 -12.02
C ILE A 185 8.57 -10.51 -12.23
N THR A 186 7.90 -11.67 -12.23
CA THR A 186 6.44 -11.73 -12.43
C THR A 186 5.69 -10.97 -11.35
N ALA A 187 6.05 -11.17 -10.08
CA ALA A 187 5.45 -10.48 -8.94
C ALA A 187 5.68 -8.96 -8.99
N ASN A 188 6.88 -8.50 -9.37
CA ASN A 188 7.17 -7.07 -9.45
C ASN A 188 6.59 -6.40 -10.70
N SER A 189 6.42 -7.13 -11.79
CA SER A 189 5.64 -6.64 -12.94
C SER A 189 4.18 -6.42 -12.56
N LEU A 190 3.57 -7.37 -11.83
CA LEU A 190 2.22 -7.18 -11.29
C LEU A 190 2.16 -6.00 -10.31
N ALA A 191 3.14 -5.91 -9.39
CA ALA A 191 3.21 -4.78 -8.46
C ALA A 191 3.32 -3.43 -9.17
N ALA A 192 4.10 -3.33 -10.24
CA ALA A 192 4.23 -2.11 -11.04
C ALA A 192 2.91 -1.71 -11.72
N VAL A 193 2.14 -2.70 -12.20
CA VAL A 193 0.81 -2.46 -12.78
C VAL A 193 -0.16 -1.96 -11.71
N ILE A 194 -0.17 -2.59 -10.53
CA ILE A 194 -1.00 -2.15 -9.39
C ILE A 194 -0.60 -0.72 -8.99
N PHE A 195 0.69 -0.44 -8.82
CA PHE A 195 1.18 0.92 -8.54
C PHE A 195 0.71 1.95 -9.55
N LEU A 196 0.74 1.62 -10.85
CA LEU A 196 0.29 2.52 -11.89
C LEU A 196 -1.23 2.76 -11.80
N ALA A 197 -2.01 1.69 -11.56
CA ALA A 197 -3.44 1.81 -11.35
C ALA A 197 -3.74 2.72 -10.14
N GLU A 198 -3.04 2.52 -9.02
CA GLU A 198 -3.17 3.35 -7.81
C GLU A 198 -2.73 4.79 -8.04
N ALA A 199 -1.71 5.03 -8.86
CA ALA A 199 -1.28 6.38 -9.20
C ALA A 199 -2.32 7.12 -10.06
N ILE A 200 -3.07 6.40 -10.91
CA ILE A 200 -4.15 6.96 -11.73
C ILE A 200 -5.42 7.18 -10.90
N THR A 201 -5.75 6.26 -9.98
CA THR A 201 -6.94 6.36 -9.13
C THR A 201 -6.72 7.23 -7.89
N GLY A 202 -5.47 7.47 -7.49
CA GLY A 202 -5.09 8.29 -6.34
C GLY A 202 -5.65 9.71 -6.35
N PRO A 203 -5.59 10.46 -7.47
CA PRO A 203 -6.25 11.77 -7.58
C PRO A 203 -7.76 11.72 -7.31
N LYS A 204 -8.46 10.67 -7.76
CA LYS A 204 -9.87 10.46 -7.42
C LYS A 204 -10.05 10.27 -5.92
N ALA A 205 -9.19 9.47 -5.29
CA ALA A 205 -9.23 9.27 -3.84
C ALA A 205 -8.98 10.58 -3.07
N LEU A 206 -8.07 11.45 -3.53
CA LEU A 206 -7.87 12.79 -2.95
C LEU A 206 -9.14 13.65 -3.02
N LEU A 207 -9.94 13.53 -4.08
CA LEU A 207 -11.23 14.21 -4.21
C LEU A 207 -12.32 13.64 -3.29
N GLU A 208 -12.08 12.48 -2.68
CA GLU A 208 -12.99 11.83 -1.73
C GLU A 208 -12.56 12.05 -0.26
N ILE A 209 -11.32 12.51 -0.01
CA ILE A 209 -10.85 12.84 1.34
C ILE A 209 -11.64 14.06 1.87
N PRO A 210 -12.27 13.96 3.05
CA PRO A 210 -13.12 15.02 3.59
C PRO A 210 -12.31 16.12 4.30
N LEU A 211 -11.39 16.78 3.58
CA LEU A 211 -10.65 17.94 4.09
C LEU A 211 -11.64 19.03 4.56
N SER A 212 -11.27 19.83 5.56
CA SER A 212 -12.18 20.78 6.21
C SER A 212 -12.88 21.74 5.23
N TRP A 213 -12.18 22.14 4.16
CA TRP A 213 -12.70 23.02 3.11
C TRP A 213 -13.51 22.27 2.03
N GLN A 214 -13.28 20.97 1.85
CA GLN A 214 -13.86 20.14 0.80
C GLN A 214 -15.10 19.39 1.30
N LYS A 215 -15.17 19.11 2.60
CA LYS A 215 -16.24 18.36 3.26
C LYS A 215 -17.65 18.88 2.94
N PRO A 216 -17.94 20.20 2.94
CA PRO A 216 -19.27 20.70 2.58
C PRO A 216 -19.68 20.33 1.14
N TYR A 217 -18.75 20.44 0.19
CA TYR A 217 -19.00 20.12 -1.22
C TYR A 217 -19.20 18.62 -1.45
N ILE A 218 -18.42 17.77 -0.78
CA ILE A 218 -18.60 16.31 -0.85
C ILE A 218 -19.97 15.92 -0.30
N GLN A 219 -20.39 16.51 0.82
CA GLN A 219 -21.71 16.24 1.41
C GLN A 219 -22.84 16.70 0.50
N GLN A 220 -22.73 17.90 -0.09
CA GLN A 220 -23.70 18.40 -1.07
C GLN A 220 -23.81 17.47 -2.29
N ALA A 221 -22.68 17.10 -2.90
CA ALA A 221 -22.67 16.21 -4.06
C ALA A 221 -23.25 14.82 -3.75
N LYS A 222 -23.01 14.29 -2.53
CA LYS A 222 -23.64 13.05 -2.06
C LYS A 222 -25.16 13.22 -1.92
N ALA A 223 -25.63 14.32 -1.35
CA ALA A 223 -27.05 14.61 -1.19
C ALA A 223 -27.77 14.76 -2.54
N GLU A 224 -27.18 15.50 -3.49
CA GLU A 224 -27.72 15.67 -4.86
C GLU A 224 -27.78 14.32 -5.61
N ARG A 225 -26.75 13.49 -5.48
CA ARG A 225 -26.73 12.14 -6.08
C ARG A 225 -27.87 11.28 -5.55
N VAL A 226 -28.10 11.29 -4.24
CA VAL A 226 -29.20 10.55 -3.60
C VAL A 226 -30.55 11.08 -4.10
N ALA A 227 -30.75 12.40 -4.10
CA ALA A 227 -31.99 13.02 -4.57
C ALA A 227 -32.31 12.66 -6.04
N ASN A 228 -31.30 12.70 -6.92
CA ASN A 228 -31.45 12.33 -8.32
C ASN A 228 -31.71 10.82 -8.51
N TYR A 229 -31.14 9.97 -7.67
CA TYR A 229 -31.41 8.53 -7.69
C TYR A 229 -32.84 8.21 -7.23
N THR A 230 -33.31 8.87 -6.17
CA THR A 230 -34.69 8.72 -5.68
C THR A 230 -35.73 9.28 -6.65
N ALA A 231 -35.40 10.36 -7.36
CA ALA A 231 -36.29 10.97 -8.35
C ALA A 231 -36.47 10.12 -9.62
N ASN A 232 -35.45 9.31 -9.98
CA ASN A 232 -35.45 8.46 -11.17
C ASN A 232 -35.65 6.96 -10.85
N ALA A 233 -35.96 6.61 -9.61
CA ALA A 233 -36.31 5.24 -9.25
C ALA A 233 -37.66 4.88 -9.90
N PRO A 234 -37.77 3.74 -10.61
CA PRO A 234 -39.05 3.30 -11.15
C PRO A 234 -40.06 3.16 -10.00
N GLN A 235 -41.19 3.85 -10.12
CA GLN A 235 -42.33 3.71 -9.23
C GLN A 235 -42.88 2.27 -9.39
N PRO A 236 -43.29 1.61 -8.28
CA PRO A 236 -43.78 0.23 -8.32
C PRO A 236 -45.02 0.04 -9.19
#